data_AF-A0A0A8K773-F1
#
_entry.id   AF-A0A0A8K773-F1
#
_cell.length_a   1.000
_cell.length_b   1.000
_cell.length_c   1.000
_cell.angle_alpha   90.00
_cell.angle_beta   90.00
_cell.angle_gamma   90.00
#
_symmetry.space_group_name_H-M   'P 1'
#
loop_
_entity.id
_entity.type
_entity.pdbx_description
1 polymer ?
#
loop_
_entity_poly.entity_id
_entity_poly.type
_entity_poly.pdbx_seq_one_letter_code
_entity_poly.pdbx_strand_id
1 'polypeptide(L)'
;MNTESLVLIAGVLLIAFVAVAGGIVALIRQKVVVDQAGHVTDIEIPLLGRFRSNYPSIAAVVIGTLLAFGTLHMTGIKPSKVPITAKVFVASSNGQMRPNVIVGAIPREYRVEQPQVAASHWKEIKVFVDKSKTYGVIVYTPVHIDPETGSTTLAAVYGTPDENNVFEARLELNK
;
A
#
# COMPACT_ATOMS: atom_id res chain seq x y z
N MET A 1 -13.40 0.53 1.33
CA MET A 1 -12.99 0.08 2.67
C MET A 1 -14.04 -0.90 3.14
N ASN A 2 -13.67 -2.14 3.46
CA ASN A 2 -14.65 -3.16 3.80
C ASN A 2 -15.26 -2.84 5.17
N THR A 3 -16.53 -3.18 5.35
CA THR A 3 -17.25 -3.01 6.62
C THR A 3 -16.50 -3.64 7.79
N GLU A 4 -15.86 -4.78 7.56
CA GLU A 4 -15.00 -5.47 8.55
C GLU A 4 -13.80 -4.63 8.99
N SER A 5 -13.08 -4.00 8.05
CA SER A 5 -11.96 -3.12 8.37
C SER A 5 -12.43 -1.86 9.09
N LEU A 6 -13.61 -1.34 8.74
CA LEU A 6 -14.21 -0.19 9.39
C LEU A 6 -14.60 -0.51 10.84
N VAL A 7 -15.19 -1.69 11.08
CA VAL A 7 -15.53 -2.18 12.43
C VAL A 7 -14.27 -2.39 13.26
N LEU A 8 -13.21 -2.96 12.69
CA LEU A 8 -11.94 -3.17 13.40
C LEU A 8 -11.28 -1.83 13.77
N ILE A 9 -11.21 -0.88 12.84
CA ILE A 9 -10.67 0.46 13.10
C ILE A 9 -11.51 1.17 14.16
N ALA A 10 -12.85 1.12 14.05
CA ALA A 10 -13.74 1.71 15.04
C ALA A 10 -13.58 1.08 16.43
N GLY A 11 -13.40 -0.24 16.50
CA GLY A 11 -13.11 -0.96 17.74
C GLY A 11 -11.77 -0.56 18.37
N VAL A 12 -10.71 -0.46 17.57
CA VAL A 12 -9.38 -0.03 18.04
C VAL A 12 -9.42 1.43 18.53
N LEU A 13 -10.10 2.31 17.80
CA LEU A 13 -10.29 3.71 18.19
C LEU A 13 -11.10 3.82 19.49
N LEU A 14 -12.14 3.00 19.65
CA LEU A 14 -12.93 2.97 20.89
C LEU A 14 -12.08 2.52 22.08
N ILE A 15 -11.27 1.45 21.93
CA ILE A 15 -10.37 0.97 22.98
C ILE A 15 -9.32 2.04 23.32
N ALA A 16 -8.72 2.68 22.32
CA ALA A 16 -7.78 3.77 22.53
C ALA A 16 -8.44 4.95 23.26
N PHE A 17 -9.67 5.32 22.88
CA PHE A 17 -10.43 6.38 23.53
C PHE A 17 -10.72 6.05 24.99
N VAL A 18 -11.16 4.83 25.29
CA VAL A 18 -11.41 4.38 26.67
C VAL A 18 -10.11 4.36 27.48
N ALA A 19 -8.98 3.94 26.90
CA ALA A 19 -7.69 3.96 27.58
C ALA A 19 -7.23 5.40 27.92
N VAL A 20 -7.41 6.33 26.99
CA VAL A 20 -7.08 7.76 27.20
C VAL A 20 -8.01 8.38 28.24
N ALA A 21 -9.33 8.23 28.08
CA ALA A 21 -10.32 8.77 29.01
C ALA A 21 -10.16 8.18 30.42
N GLY A 22 -9.93 6.86 30.51
CA GLY A 22 -9.62 6.18 31.76
C GLY A 22 -8.34 6.69 32.40
N GLY A 23 -7.28 6.90 31.61
CA GLY A 23 -6.03 7.52 32.07
C GLY A 23 -6.23 8.93 32.62
N ILE A 24 -7.06 9.74 31.96
CA ILE A 24 -7.41 11.10 32.41
C ILE A 24 -8.23 11.06 33.71
N VAL A 25 -9.23 10.17 33.81
CA VAL A 25 -10.02 10.04 35.05
C VAL A 25 -9.17 9.54 36.21
N ALA A 26 -8.26 8.59 35.96
CA ALA A 26 -7.30 8.11 36.96
C ALA A 26 -6.35 9.23 37.40
N LEU A 27 -5.88 10.05 36.46
CA LEU A 27 -5.09 11.25 36.73
C LEU A 27 -5.80 12.24 37.65
N ILE A 28 -7.08 12.51 37.39
CA ILE A 28 -7.87 13.47 38.16
C ILE A 28 -8.20 12.94 39.56
N ARG A 29 -8.43 11.63 39.69
CA ARG A 29 -8.81 11.00 40.97
C ARG A 29 -7.63 10.65 41.86
N GLN A 30 -6.43 10.51 41.32
CA GLN A 30 -5.26 10.23 42.13
C GLN A 30 -4.83 11.48 42.90
N LYS A 31 -4.87 11.38 44.24
CA LYS A 31 -4.18 12.34 45.09
C LYS A 31 -2.70 12.34 44.71
N VAL A 32 -2.16 13.52 44.48
CA VAL A 32 -0.76 13.76 44.14
C VAL A 32 0.12 12.91 45.05
N VAL A 33 0.96 12.04 44.46
CA VAL A 33 1.91 11.25 45.24
C VAL A 33 2.91 12.24 45.82
N VAL A 34 2.91 12.30 47.15
CA VAL A 34 3.79 13.15 47.92
C VAL A 34 4.99 12.29 48.30
N ASP A 35 6.21 12.83 48.19
CA ASP A 35 7.39 12.13 48.67
C ASP A 35 7.32 11.95 50.21
N GLN A 36 8.24 11.15 50.78
CA GLN A 36 8.29 10.91 52.23
C GLN A 36 8.50 12.20 53.05
N ALA A 37 8.87 13.31 52.42
CA ALA A 37 9.10 14.61 53.02
C ALA A 37 7.93 15.60 52.83
N GLY A 38 6.84 15.21 52.17
CA GLY A 38 5.68 16.06 51.96
C GLY A 38 5.73 16.95 50.71
N HIS A 39 6.70 16.77 49.81
CA HIS A 39 6.79 17.51 48.56
C HIS A 39 6.11 16.78 47.40
N VAL A 40 5.48 17.59 46.55
CA VAL A 40 4.89 17.15 45.27
C VAL A 40 6.02 17.02 44.26
N THR A 41 6.11 15.87 43.57
CA THR A 41 7.10 15.68 42.51
C THR A 41 6.65 16.44 41.25
N ASP A 42 7.34 17.53 40.93
CA ASP A 42 7.15 18.31 39.71
C ASP A 42 8.10 17.80 38.62
N ILE A 43 7.59 17.58 37.40
CA ILE A 43 8.40 17.23 36.23
C ILE A 43 8.44 18.44 35.29
N GLU A 44 9.64 18.88 34.94
CA GLU A 44 9.85 19.97 33.98
C GLU A 44 10.11 19.37 32.59
N ILE A 45 9.18 19.60 31.66
CA ILE A 45 9.34 19.15 30.28
C ILE A 45 9.86 20.34 29.45
N PRO A 46 11.03 20.21 28.80
CA PRO A 46 11.63 21.26 27.98
C PRO A 46 10.82 21.46 26.68
N LEU A 47 9.68 22.15 26.81
CA LEU A 47 8.84 22.82 25.79
C LEU A 47 7.46 23.17 26.36
N LEU A 48 7.00 22.38 27.33
CA LEU A 48 5.64 22.45 27.91
C LEU A 48 5.61 23.08 29.31
N GLY A 49 6.78 23.30 29.92
CA GLY A 49 6.90 23.88 31.26
C GLY A 49 6.76 22.84 32.36
N ARG A 50 6.46 23.30 33.58
CA ARG A 50 6.35 22.46 34.77
C ARG A 50 4.96 21.82 34.83
N PHE A 51 4.92 20.49 34.74
CA PHE A 51 3.70 19.71 34.90
C PHE A 51 3.78 18.88 36.17
N ARG A 52 2.73 18.99 37.00
CA ARG A 52 2.44 18.02 38.05
C ARG A 52 1.94 16.74 37.38
N SER A 53 2.87 15.87 37.00
CA SER A 53 2.52 14.66 36.28
C SER A 53 2.83 13.45 37.15
N ASN A 54 1.83 12.59 37.34
CA ASN A 54 1.98 11.36 38.08
C ASN A 54 2.63 10.31 37.14
N TYR A 55 3.83 9.83 37.46
CA TYR A 55 4.53 8.80 36.65
C TYR A 55 3.65 7.63 36.14
N PRO A 56 2.66 7.11 36.92
CA PRO A 56 1.73 6.07 36.47
C PRO A 56 0.87 6.44 35.26
N SER A 57 0.52 7.72 35.06
CA SER A 57 -0.33 8.11 33.93
C SER A 57 0.43 8.20 32.62
N ILE A 58 1.68 8.70 32.67
CA ILE A 58 2.57 8.72 31.51
C ILE A 58 2.82 7.28 31.06
N ALA A 59 3.06 6.36 32.01
CA ALA A 59 3.18 4.94 31.71
C ALA A 59 1.92 4.39 31.03
N ALA A 60 0.72 4.72 31.52
CA ALA A 60 -0.53 4.28 30.91
C ALA A 60 -0.72 4.80 29.47
N VAL A 61 -0.38 6.06 29.20
CA VAL A 61 -0.45 6.65 27.85
C VAL A 61 0.56 5.99 26.91
N VAL A 62 1.79 5.75 27.37
CA VAL A 62 2.83 5.07 26.59
C VAL A 62 2.42 3.64 26.26
N ILE A 63 1.89 2.89 27.24
CA ILE A 63 1.39 1.53 27.02
C ILE A 63 0.23 1.53 26.01
N GLY A 64 -0.74 2.44 26.15
CA GLY A 64 -1.85 2.56 25.20
C GLY A 64 -1.39 2.89 23.78
N THR A 65 -0.42 3.78 23.64
CA THR A 65 0.17 4.16 22.35
C THR A 65 0.88 2.98 21.69
N LEU A 66 1.68 2.24 22.45
CA LEU A 66 2.38 1.05 21.95
C LEU A 66 1.41 -0.06 21.54
N LEU A 67 0.33 -0.27 22.29
CA LEU A 67 -0.71 -1.25 21.94
C LEU A 67 -1.47 -0.86 20.67
N ALA A 68 -1.83 0.42 20.52
CA ALA A 68 -2.50 0.91 19.31
C ALA A 68 -1.59 0.79 18.08
N PHE A 69 -0.32 1.20 18.21
CA PHE A 69 0.68 1.07 17.16
C PHE A 69 0.93 -0.39 16.77
N GLY A 70 1.12 -1.27 17.75
CA GLY A 70 1.27 -2.71 17.53
C GLY A 70 0.05 -3.30 16.83
N THR A 71 -1.16 -2.91 17.23
CA THR A 71 -2.41 -3.39 16.60
C THR A 71 -2.51 -2.93 15.15
N LEU A 72 -2.18 -1.68 14.82
CA LEU A 72 -2.18 -1.20 13.43
C LEU A 72 -1.19 -1.97 12.55
N HIS A 73 0.01 -2.26 13.07
CA HIS A 73 1.01 -3.03 12.33
C HIS A 73 0.68 -4.52 12.21
N MET A 74 0.11 -5.14 13.25
CA MET A 74 -0.26 -6.56 13.24
C MET A 74 -1.54 -6.84 12.45
N THR A 75 -2.50 -5.92 12.46
CA THR A 75 -3.78 -6.11 11.75
C THR A 75 -3.62 -6.03 10.23
N GLY A 76 -2.45 -5.59 9.75
CA GLY A 76 -2.00 -5.79 8.38
C GLY A 76 -3.12 -5.55 7.39
N ILE A 77 -3.69 -4.33 7.39
CA ILE A 77 -4.80 -3.92 6.53
C ILE A 77 -4.38 -4.21 5.09
N LYS A 78 -4.69 -5.41 4.63
CA LYS A 78 -4.47 -5.82 3.26
C LYS A 78 -5.57 -5.15 2.47
N PRO A 79 -5.24 -4.35 1.44
CA PRO A 79 -6.26 -3.75 0.60
C PRO A 79 -7.20 -4.86 0.12
N SER A 80 -8.50 -4.59 0.20
CA SER A 80 -9.52 -5.56 -0.21
C SER A 80 -9.23 -6.02 -1.63
N LYS A 81 -9.08 -7.33 -1.82
CA LYS A 81 -8.95 -7.91 -3.15
C LYS A 81 -10.32 -7.90 -3.81
N VAL A 82 -10.44 -7.24 -4.95
CA VAL A 82 -11.63 -7.31 -5.78
C VAL A 82 -11.45 -8.47 -6.76
N PRO A 83 -12.40 -9.41 -6.86
CA PRO A 83 -12.30 -10.46 -7.86
C PRO A 83 -12.44 -9.85 -9.26
N ILE A 84 -11.42 -10.04 -10.09
CA ILE A 84 -11.44 -9.67 -11.51
C ILE A 84 -11.49 -10.97 -12.30
N THR A 85 -12.52 -11.13 -13.13
CA THR A 85 -12.65 -12.29 -14.02
C THR A 85 -12.33 -11.87 -15.45
N ALA A 86 -11.25 -12.44 -16.01
CA ALA A 86 -10.95 -12.31 -17.44
C ALA A 86 -11.52 -13.53 -18.19
N LYS A 87 -12.31 -13.30 -19.24
CA LYS A 87 -12.72 -14.33 -20.19
C LYS A 87 -11.75 -14.28 -21.37
N VAL A 88 -10.93 -15.32 -21.51
CA VAL A 88 -9.93 -15.40 -22.58
C VAL A 88 -10.30 -16.53 -23.52
N PHE A 89 -10.41 -16.24 -24.81
CA PHE A 89 -10.54 -17.23 -25.86
C PHE A 89 -9.23 -17.27 -26.66
N VAL A 90 -8.62 -18.45 -26.73
CA VAL A 90 -7.41 -18.68 -27.53
C VAL A 90 -7.79 -19.56 -28.71
N ALA A 91 -7.91 -18.97 -29.89
CA ALA A 91 -8.06 -19.73 -31.12
C ALA A 91 -6.74 -20.42 -31.47
N SER A 92 -6.76 -21.75 -31.64
CA SER A 92 -5.61 -22.51 -32.13
C SER A 92 -6.04 -23.28 -33.38
N SER A 93 -5.43 -22.96 -34.53
CA SER A 93 -5.78 -23.53 -35.83
C SER A 93 -5.45 -25.02 -35.96
N ASN A 94 -4.60 -25.54 -35.08
CA ASN A 94 -4.12 -26.93 -35.11
C ASN A 94 -4.48 -27.72 -33.82
N GLY A 95 -5.35 -27.17 -32.96
CA GLY A 95 -5.76 -27.82 -31.71
C GLY A 95 -4.63 -27.99 -30.67
N GLN A 96 -3.42 -27.49 -30.94
CA GLN A 96 -2.34 -27.55 -29.97
C GLN A 96 -2.61 -26.54 -28.84
N MET A 97 -2.53 -27.02 -27.60
CA MET A 97 -2.59 -26.17 -26.41
C MET A 97 -1.39 -25.21 -26.42
N ARG A 98 -1.66 -23.90 -26.33
CA ARG A 98 -0.60 -22.91 -26.11
C ARG A 98 -0.29 -22.84 -24.62
N PRO A 99 0.95 -23.12 -24.18
CA PRO A 99 1.21 -23.41 -22.77
C PRO A 99 1.11 -22.20 -21.83
N ASN A 100 1.11 -20.95 -22.31
CA ASN A 100 1.22 -19.79 -21.42
C ASN A 100 0.32 -18.63 -21.85
N VAL A 101 -0.90 -18.54 -21.28
CA VAL A 101 -1.72 -17.32 -21.33
C VAL A 101 -1.49 -16.55 -20.04
N ILE A 102 -0.80 -15.42 -20.13
CA ILE A 102 -0.56 -14.55 -18.97
C ILE A 102 -1.68 -13.52 -18.92
N VAL A 103 -2.43 -13.51 -17.81
CA VAL A 103 -3.45 -12.49 -17.52
C VAL A 103 -2.96 -11.66 -16.34
N GLY A 104 -2.75 -10.37 -16.56
CA GLY A 104 -2.36 -9.41 -15.51
C GLY A 104 -3.38 -8.29 -15.39
N ALA A 105 -3.67 -7.88 -14.17
CA ALA A 105 -4.38 -6.63 -13.89
C ALA A 105 -3.35 -5.57 -13.45
N ILE A 106 -3.20 -4.52 -14.24
CA ILE A 106 -2.22 -3.44 -13.99
C ILE A 106 -2.98 -2.22 -13.46
N PRO A 107 -2.66 -1.73 -12.24
CA PRO A 107 -3.23 -0.49 -11.72
C PRO A 107 -2.97 0.71 -12.65
N ARG A 108 -3.92 1.64 -12.73
CA ARG A 108 -3.87 2.76 -13.69
C ARG A 108 -2.70 3.70 -13.41
N GLU A 109 -2.34 3.87 -12.15
CA GLU A 109 -1.20 4.66 -11.69
C GLU A 109 0.15 4.16 -12.25
N TYR A 110 0.23 2.88 -12.64
CA TYR A 110 1.42 2.30 -13.25
C TYR A 110 1.35 2.26 -14.79
N ARG A 111 0.22 2.64 -15.39
CA ARG A 111 0.07 2.75 -16.84
C ARG A 111 0.56 4.10 -17.31
N VAL A 112 1.65 4.12 -18.08
CA VAL A 112 2.11 5.33 -18.78
C VAL A 112 1.57 5.30 -20.21
N GLU A 113 0.57 6.14 -20.49
CA GLU A 113 0.04 6.33 -21.85
C GLU A 113 0.90 7.35 -22.61
N GLN A 114 1.73 6.84 -23.53
CA GLN A 114 2.48 7.53 -24.60
C GLN A 114 3.32 8.76 -24.24
N PRO A 115 4.65 8.60 -24.19
CA PRO A 115 5.52 9.40 -25.03
C PRO A 115 5.46 8.85 -26.47
N GLN A 116 5.19 9.67 -27.50
CA GLN A 116 5.43 9.24 -28.88
C GLN A 116 6.88 8.76 -29.00
N VAL A 117 7.07 7.49 -29.38
CA VAL A 117 8.39 6.90 -29.67
C VAL A 117 8.48 6.83 -31.19
N ALA A 118 9.42 7.58 -31.77
CA ALA A 118 9.68 7.48 -33.20
C ALA A 118 10.17 6.06 -33.52
N ALA A 119 9.74 5.51 -34.65
CA ALA A 119 10.22 4.21 -35.11
C ALA A 119 11.76 4.21 -35.18
N SER A 120 12.37 3.08 -34.83
CA SER A 120 13.82 2.85 -34.86
C SER A 120 14.65 3.74 -33.92
N HIS A 121 14.03 4.45 -32.97
CA HIS A 121 14.74 5.22 -31.94
C HIS A 121 14.49 4.62 -30.56
N TRP A 122 15.54 4.54 -29.74
CA TRP A 122 15.41 4.24 -28.33
C TRP A 122 14.85 5.45 -27.58
N LYS A 123 13.88 5.22 -26.71
CA LYS A 123 13.34 6.25 -25.82
C LYS A 123 13.26 5.69 -24.41
N GLU A 124 13.87 6.40 -23.47
CA GLU A 124 13.78 6.06 -22.06
C GLU A 124 12.41 6.49 -21.50
N ILE A 125 11.73 5.58 -20.82
CA ILE A 125 10.46 5.82 -20.16
C ILE A 125 10.62 5.43 -18.69
N LYS A 126 10.46 6.40 -17.78
CA LYS A 126 10.58 6.15 -16.34
C LYS A 126 9.20 5.88 -15.75
N VAL A 127 9.07 4.74 -15.09
CA VAL A 127 7.86 4.34 -14.34
C VAL A 127 8.26 4.15 -12.88
N PHE A 128 7.50 4.73 -11.96
CA PHE A 128 7.75 4.62 -10.53
C PHE A 128 6.81 3.58 -9.92
N VAL A 129 7.37 2.57 -9.27
CA VAL A 129 6.62 1.46 -8.64
C VAL A 129 7.04 1.27 -7.18
N ASP A 130 6.20 0.60 -6.39
CA ASP A 130 6.51 0.27 -5.00
C ASP A 130 7.81 -0.56 -4.88
N LYS A 131 8.78 -0.08 -4.09
CA LYS A 131 10.11 -0.70 -3.89
C LYS A 131 10.08 -2.14 -3.37
N SER A 132 9.00 -2.57 -2.72
CA SER A 132 8.94 -3.83 -1.96
C SER A 132 8.47 -5.06 -2.75
N LYS A 133 8.27 -4.95 -4.07
CA LYS A 133 7.67 -6.03 -4.87
C LYS A 133 8.53 -6.34 -6.09
N THR A 134 8.63 -7.63 -6.44
CA THR A 134 9.06 -8.06 -7.78
C THR A 134 7.94 -7.72 -8.76
N TYR A 135 8.25 -7.03 -9.86
CA TYR A 135 7.27 -6.62 -10.85
C TYR A 135 7.67 -7.10 -12.24
N GLY A 136 6.68 -7.51 -13.03
CA GLY A 136 6.84 -7.71 -14.46
C GLY A 136 6.58 -6.39 -15.19
N VAL A 137 7.35 -6.13 -16.24
CA VAL A 137 7.15 -4.99 -17.14
C VAL A 137 6.59 -5.52 -18.45
N ILE A 138 5.56 -4.85 -18.95
CA ILE A 138 5.00 -5.07 -20.28
C ILE A 138 5.14 -3.78 -21.08
N VAL A 139 5.70 -3.89 -22.27
CA VAL A 139 5.71 -2.82 -23.27
C VAL A 139 4.87 -3.31 -24.43
N TYR A 140 3.81 -2.58 -24.79
CA TYR A 140 2.88 -2.99 -25.84
C TYR A 140 2.42 -1.81 -26.71
N THR A 141 2.07 -2.11 -27.95
CA THR A 141 1.46 -1.16 -28.88
C THR A 141 0.40 -1.86 -29.74
N PRO A 142 -0.71 -1.19 -30.08
CA PRO A 142 -1.59 -1.67 -31.15
C PRO A 142 -0.84 -1.69 -32.48
N VAL A 143 -0.99 -2.81 -33.20
CA VAL A 143 -0.44 -3.01 -34.55
C VAL A 143 -1.56 -2.95 -35.57
N HIS A 144 -2.70 -3.57 -35.27
CA HIS A 144 -3.85 -3.60 -36.13
C HIS A 144 -5.14 -3.46 -35.31
N ILE A 145 -6.11 -2.72 -35.83
CA ILE A 145 -7.45 -2.61 -35.27
C ILE A 145 -8.39 -3.02 -36.39
N ASP A 146 -9.09 -4.13 -36.18
CA ASP A 146 -10.14 -4.58 -37.08
C ASP A 146 -11.33 -3.63 -36.95
N PRO A 147 -11.70 -2.88 -38.01
CA PRO A 147 -12.75 -1.89 -37.95
C PRO A 147 -14.16 -2.51 -37.83
N GLU A 148 -14.34 -3.77 -38.23
CA GLU A 148 -15.65 -4.43 -38.22
C GLU A 148 -15.97 -5.00 -36.83
N THR A 149 -14.97 -5.58 -36.17
CA THR A 149 -15.14 -6.23 -34.86
C THR A 149 -14.68 -5.37 -33.69
N GLY A 150 -13.92 -4.31 -33.94
CA GLY A 150 -13.23 -3.53 -32.91
C GLY A 150 -12.08 -4.28 -32.24
N SER A 151 -11.71 -5.47 -32.73
CA SER A 151 -10.62 -6.27 -32.17
C SER A 151 -9.27 -5.61 -32.43
N THR A 152 -8.42 -5.55 -31.41
CA THR A 152 -7.09 -4.95 -31.50
C THR A 152 -6.02 -6.03 -31.39
N THR A 153 -5.17 -6.14 -32.40
CA THR A 153 -3.94 -6.92 -32.35
C THR A 153 -2.83 -6.06 -31.72
N LEU A 154 -2.21 -6.56 -30.65
CA LEU A 154 -1.12 -5.89 -29.95
C LEU A 154 0.21 -6.60 -30.24
N ALA A 155 1.27 -5.83 -30.48
CA ALA A 155 2.64 -6.30 -30.28
C ALA A 155 3.00 -6.00 -28.82
N ALA A 156 3.50 -7.00 -28.09
CA ALA A 156 3.84 -6.85 -26.69
C ALA A 156 5.12 -7.62 -26.35
N VAL A 157 5.98 -7.02 -25.53
CA VAL A 157 7.16 -7.65 -24.93
C VAL A 157 6.98 -7.65 -23.43
N TYR A 158 7.24 -8.80 -22.81
CA TYR A 158 7.10 -9.03 -21.37
C TYR A 158 8.44 -9.44 -20.80
N GLY A 159 8.76 -8.97 -19.59
CA GLY A 159 9.91 -9.44 -18.85
C GLY A 159 9.98 -8.84 -17.46
N THR A 160 11.12 -9.03 -16.81
CA THR A 160 11.44 -8.42 -15.52
C THR A 160 12.60 -7.45 -15.70
N PRO A 161 12.64 -6.35 -14.96
CA PRO A 161 13.84 -5.51 -14.93
C PRO A 161 15.05 -6.29 -14.44
N ASP A 162 16.23 -5.85 -14.85
CA ASP A 162 17.50 -6.34 -14.35
C ASP A 162 17.80 -5.85 -12.91
N GLU A 163 18.98 -6.19 -12.40
CA GLU A 163 19.44 -5.78 -11.06
C GLU A 163 19.54 -4.25 -10.89
N ASN A 164 19.62 -3.50 -12.00
CA ASN A 164 19.66 -2.05 -12.05
C ASN A 164 18.27 -1.41 -12.22
N ASN A 165 17.20 -2.20 -12.20
CA ASN A 165 15.82 -1.79 -12.50
C ASN A 165 15.63 -1.29 -13.94
N VAL A 166 16.41 -1.79 -14.89
CA VAL A 166 16.30 -1.48 -16.32
C VAL A 166 15.63 -2.65 -17.05
N PHE A 167 14.65 -2.33 -17.90
CA PHE A 167 14.01 -3.30 -18.79
C PHE A 167 14.11 -2.82 -20.24
N GLU A 168 14.84 -3.59 -21.06
CA GLU A 168 14.95 -3.31 -22.49
C GLU A 168 13.89 -4.11 -23.26
N ALA A 169 13.07 -3.38 -24.02
CA ALA A 169 12.03 -3.98 -24.87
C ALA A 169 12.23 -3.56 -26.32
N ARG A 170 12.31 -4.54 -27.21
CA ARG A 170 12.29 -4.34 -28.67
C ARG A 170 10.98 -4.86 -29.24
N LEU A 171 10.10 -3.94 -29.63
CA LEU A 171 8.84 -4.30 -30.30
C LEU A 171 9.09 -4.57 -31.78
N GLU A 172 8.77 -5.78 -32.23
CA GLU A 172 8.73 -6.12 -33.64
C GLU A 172 7.31 -5.87 -34.18
N LEU A 173 7.16 -4.79 -34.94
CA LEU A 173 5.93 -4.50 -35.66
C LEU A 173 5.96 -5.28 -36.97
N ASN A 174 5.63 -6.56 -36.92
CA ASN A 174 5.41 -7.33 -38.14
C ASN A 174 4.23 -6.70 -38.89
N LYS A 175 4.49 -6.30 -40.14
CA LYS A 175 3.49 -5.71 -41.05
C LYS A 175 2.44 -6.73 -41.47
#